data_AF-A0A2E6H378-F1
#
_entry.id   AF-A0A2E6H378-F1
#
_cell.length_a   1.000
_cell.length_b   1.000
_cell.length_c   1.000
_cell.angle_alpha   90.00
_cell.angle_beta   90.00
_cell.angle_gamma   90.00
#
_symmetry.space_group_name_H-M   'P 1'
#
loop_
_entity.id
_entity.type
_entity.pdbx_description
1 polymer ?
#
loop_
_entity_poly.entity_id
_entity_poly.type
_entity_poly.pdbx_seq_one_letter_code
_entity_poly.pdbx_strand_id
1 'polypeptide(L)'
;MNEMDPLKRHYLLIFPMAFMFLSLGIVFNAPAIFVSFFILSFLWVWGILTPGLREKVRSPKYKFSFFRFMYWIERKVEEQLIFETKFSLKFLTRDLGPIVFSFILSLLGGFQILLASFIGVLVGEIWLYTNKKFYLDTFQKIEESTSENSL
;
A
#
# COMPACT_ATOMS: atom_id res chain seq x y z
N MET A 1 17.44 23.69 12.85
CA MET A 1 16.83 23.04 11.67
C MET A 1 16.05 21.86 12.21
N ASN A 2 14.71 21.88 12.21
CA ASN A 2 13.92 20.77 12.76
C ASN A 2 14.26 19.51 11.97
N GLU A 3 14.87 18.52 12.61
CA GLU A 3 15.09 17.21 12.02
C GLU A 3 13.74 16.67 11.58
N MET A 4 13.57 16.56 10.26
CA MET A 4 12.35 16.06 9.68
C MET A 4 12.24 14.60 10.07
N ASP A 5 11.15 14.24 10.74
CA ASP A 5 10.84 12.87 11.12
C ASP A 5 11.14 11.91 9.94
N PRO A 6 12.00 10.88 10.13
CA PRO A 6 12.42 9.98 9.07
C PRO A 6 11.25 9.38 8.29
N LEU A 7 10.09 9.22 8.94
CA LEU A 7 8.85 8.78 8.33
C LEU A 7 8.34 9.76 7.25
N LYS A 8 8.35 11.07 7.53
CA LYS A 8 7.89 12.12 6.60
C LYS A 8 8.80 12.22 5.38
N ARG A 9 10.12 12.09 5.61
CA ARG A 9 11.11 12.06 4.53
C ARG A 9 10.86 10.87 3.60
N HIS A 10 10.52 9.72 4.16
CA HIS A 10 10.19 8.53 3.39
C HIS A 10 8.94 8.72 2.54
N TYR A 11 7.85 9.28 3.09
CA TYR A 11 6.63 9.56 2.34
C TYR A 11 6.83 10.60 1.23
N LEU A 12 7.69 11.59 1.47
CA LEU A 12 8.05 12.61 0.48
C LEU A 12 8.78 12.02 -0.73
N LEU A 13 9.55 10.93 -0.58
CA LEU A 13 10.30 10.31 -1.68
C LEU A 13 9.41 9.48 -2.63
N ILE A 14 8.21 9.09 -2.20
CA ILE A 14 7.27 8.30 -3.01
C ILE A 14 6.64 9.17 -4.11
N PHE A 15 6.39 10.46 -3.84
CA PHE A 15 5.76 11.35 -4.82
C PHE A 15 6.63 11.61 -6.06
N PRO A 16 7.94 11.92 -5.95
CA PRO A 16 8.85 11.95 -7.09
C PRO A 16 8.89 10.63 -7.85
N MET A 17 8.84 9.49 -7.15
CA MET A 17 8.84 8.17 -7.80
C MET A 17 7.56 7.92 -8.61
N ALA A 18 6.39 8.25 -8.06
CA ALA A 18 5.13 8.18 -8.78
C ALA A 18 5.11 9.11 -10.00
N PHE A 19 5.68 10.32 -9.88
CA PHE A 19 5.82 11.25 -10.99
C PHE A 19 6.79 10.74 -12.07
N MET A 20 7.87 10.07 -11.68
CA MET A 20 8.78 9.41 -12.61
C MET A 20 8.06 8.30 -13.39
N PHE A 21 7.26 7.45 -12.72
CA PHE A 21 6.47 6.43 -13.41
C PHE A 21 5.43 7.02 -14.37
N LEU A 22 4.77 8.12 -13.99
CA LEU A 22 3.87 8.85 -14.87
C LEU A 22 4.62 9.35 -16.12
N SER A 23 5.79 9.94 -15.92
CA SER A 23 6.64 10.46 -17.01
C SER A 23 7.08 9.34 -17.96
N LEU A 24 7.49 8.18 -17.42
CA LEU A 24 7.82 7.01 -18.22
C LEU A 24 6.61 6.51 -19.01
N GLY A 25 5.43 6.46 -18.38
CA GLY A 25 4.17 6.09 -19.04
C GLY A 25 3.88 6.98 -20.26
N ILE A 26 4.12 8.29 -20.13
CA ILE A 26 3.97 9.25 -21.23
C ILE A 26 5.01 8.98 -22.33
N VAL A 27 6.28 8.83 -21.97
CA VAL A 27 7.38 8.59 -22.94
C VAL A 27 7.15 7.31 -23.75
N PHE A 28 6.66 6.26 -23.12
CA PHE A 28 6.39 4.98 -23.79
C PHE A 28 4.99 4.88 -24.42
N ASN A 29 4.19 5.96 -24.43
CA ASN A 29 2.80 5.94 -24.89
C ASN A 29 1.97 4.79 -24.26
N ALA A 30 2.21 4.51 -22.98
CA ALA A 30 1.47 3.49 -22.26
C ALA A 30 -0.01 3.92 -22.14
N PRO A 31 -0.98 2.99 -22.24
CA PRO A 31 -2.39 3.33 -22.07
C PRO A 31 -2.63 4.02 -20.73
N ALA A 32 -3.37 5.12 -20.73
CA ALA A 32 -3.63 5.89 -19.51
C ALA A 32 -4.26 5.04 -18.39
N ILE A 33 -5.12 4.09 -18.76
CA ILE A 33 -5.71 3.11 -17.85
C ILE A 33 -4.60 2.30 -17.16
N PHE A 34 -3.66 1.74 -17.94
CA PHE A 34 -2.55 0.96 -17.40
C PHE A 34 -1.70 1.78 -16.42
N VAL A 35 -1.29 2.98 -16.82
CA VAL A 35 -0.47 3.87 -15.99
C VAL A 35 -1.20 4.26 -14.69
N SER A 36 -2.50 4.54 -14.77
CA SER A 36 -3.31 4.93 -13.61
C SER A 36 -3.42 3.79 -12.60
N PHE A 37 -3.75 2.58 -13.04
CA PHE A 37 -3.86 1.42 -12.16
C PHE A 37 -2.50 1.00 -11.59
N PHE A 38 -1.43 1.10 -12.39
CA PHE A 38 -0.07 0.89 -11.91
C PHE A 38 0.28 1.86 -10.78
N ILE A 39 0.08 3.17 -10.97
CA ILE A 39 0.41 4.19 -9.96
C ILE A 39 -0.45 4.01 -8.71
N LEU A 40 -1.76 3.76 -8.85
CA LEU A 40 -2.66 3.55 -7.71
C LEU A 40 -2.23 2.35 -6.87
N SER A 41 -1.91 1.22 -7.52
CA SER A 41 -1.42 0.03 -6.85
C SER A 41 -0.04 0.21 -6.21
N PHE A 42 0.86 0.94 -6.87
CA PHE A 42 2.15 1.31 -6.30
C PHE A 42 1.98 2.15 -5.04
N LEU A 43 1.12 3.17 -5.07
CA LEU A 43 0.85 4.05 -3.93
C LEU A 43 0.10 3.35 -2.79
N TRP A 44 -0.68 2.31 -3.08
CA TRP A 44 -1.45 1.59 -2.07
C TRP A 44 -0.60 1.00 -0.95
N VAL A 45 0.52 0.36 -1.32
CA VAL A 45 1.49 -0.23 -0.39
C VAL A 45 1.91 0.78 0.69
N TRP A 46 2.01 2.05 0.29
CA TRP A 46 2.37 3.18 1.14
C TRP A 46 1.19 3.78 1.91
N GLY A 47 0.03 3.86 1.25
CA GLY A 47 -1.19 4.40 1.84
C GLY A 47 -1.60 3.64 3.09
N ILE A 48 -1.52 2.30 3.07
CA ILE A 48 -1.84 1.46 4.23
C ILE A 48 -0.89 1.69 5.41
N LEU A 49 0.39 1.95 5.13
CA LEU A 49 1.40 2.16 6.16
C LEU A 49 1.35 3.56 6.79
N THR A 50 0.56 4.47 6.22
CA THR A 50 0.47 5.85 6.72
C THR A 50 -0.37 5.88 8.01
N PRO A 51 0.22 6.18 9.18
CA PRO A 51 -0.47 6.06 10.47
C PRO A 51 -1.72 6.95 10.55
N GLY A 52 -1.61 8.19 10.07
CA GLY A 52 -2.73 9.13 10.05
C GLY A 52 -3.88 8.76 9.11
N LEU A 53 -3.65 7.89 8.11
CA LEU A 53 -4.72 7.38 7.24
C LEU A 53 -5.48 6.25 7.94
N ARG A 54 -4.76 5.34 8.59
CA ARG A 54 -5.35 4.21 9.32
C ARG A 54 -6.23 4.66 10.49
N GLU A 55 -5.75 5.60 11.30
CA GLU A 55 -6.52 6.19 12.41
C GLU A 55 -7.80 6.87 11.92
N LYS A 56 -7.71 7.63 10.83
CA LYS A 56 -8.88 8.28 10.22
C LYS A 56 -9.89 7.28 9.68
N VAL A 57 -9.45 6.21 9.03
CA VAL A 57 -10.34 5.16 8.48
C VAL A 57 -11.01 4.33 9.57
N ARG A 58 -10.38 4.17 10.75
CA ARG A 58 -10.98 3.50 11.92
C ARG A 58 -12.02 4.37 12.63
N SER A 59 -12.01 5.69 12.44
CA SER A 59 -12.98 6.58 13.07
C SER A 59 -14.42 6.22 12.66
N PRO A 60 -15.37 6.08 13.61
CA PRO A 60 -16.76 5.76 13.32
C PRO A 60 -17.48 6.83 12.48
N LYS A 61 -16.87 8.02 12.35
CA LYS A 61 -17.37 9.12 11.51
C LYS A 61 -17.35 8.77 10.02
N TYR A 62 -16.47 7.88 9.57
CA TYR A 62 -16.43 7.39 8.18
C TYR A 62 -17.32 6.15 8.03
N LYS A 63 -18.56 6.37 7.57
CA LYS A 63 -19.50 5.32 7.17
C LYS A 63 -19.04 4.71 5.85
N PHE A 64 -18.93 3.37 5.79
CA PHE A 64 -18.63 2.54 4.60
C PHE A 64 -17.65 3.17 3.59
N SER A 65 -16.34 2.95 3.80
CA SER A 65 -15.30 3.26 2.81
C SER A 65 -14.64 1.96 2.35
N PHE A 66 -14.25 1.89 1.08
CA PHE A 66 -13.45 0.79 0.53
C PHE A 66 -12.23 0.48 1.41
N PHE A 67 -11.56 1.51 1.94
CA PHE A 67 -10.46 1.35 2.88
C PHE A 67 -10.87 0.61 4.16
N ARG A 68 -12.06 0.88 4.71
CA ARG A 68 -12.55 0.22 5.92
C ARG A 68 -12.87 -1.26 5.68
N PHE A 69 -13.45 -1.58 4.52
CA PHE A 69 -13.65 -2.97 4.10
C PHE A 69 -12.31 -3.69 3.95
N MET A 70 -11.32 -3.03 3.34
CA MET A 70 -9.99 -3.60 3.18
C MET A 70 -9.27 -3.85 4.50
N TYR A 71 -9.29 -2.88 5.42
CA TYR A 71 -8.75 -3.07 6.77
C TYR A 71 -9.49 -4.15 7.56
N TRP A 72 -10.80 -4.32 7.31
CA TRP A 72 -11.57 -5.39 7.93
C TRP A 72 -11.16 -6.78 7.41
N ILE A 73 -10.97 -6.92 6.09
CA ILE A 73 -10.44 -8.15 5.50
C ILE A 73 -9.03 -8.43 6.02
N GLU A 74 -8.13 -7.43 5.99
CA GLU A 74 -6.76 -7.54 6.49
C GLU A 74 -6.76 -8.09 7.92
N ARG A 75 -7.55 -7.47 8.80
CA ARG A 75 -7.71 -7.90 10.19
C ARG A 75 -8.26 -9.32 10.32
N LYS A 76 -9.25 -9.70 9.52
CA LYS A 76 -9.83 -11.06 9.55
C LYS A 76 -8.83 -12.12 9.11
N VAL A 77 -7.99 -11.81 8.13
CA VAL A 77 -6.93 -12.69 7.67
C VAL A 77 -5.80 -12.77 8.70
N GLU A 78 -5.42 -11.66 9.32
CA GLU A 78 -4.44 -11.63 10.43
C GLU A 78 -4.94 -12.43 11.65
N GLU A 79 -6.22 -12.28 12.06
CA GLU A 79 -6.83 -13.04 13.16
C GLU A 79 -6.84 -14.56 12.90
N GLN A 80 -6.89 -14.99 11.63
CA GLN A 80 -6.86 -16.40 11.24
C GLN A 80 -5.45 -16.96 11.09
N LEU A 81 -4.45 -16.11 10.86
CA LEU A 81 -3.04 -16.48 10.81
C LEU A 81 -2.48 -16.54 12.24
N ILE A 82 -2.67 -17.68 12.91
CA ILE A 82 -2.27 -17.97 14.31
C ILE A 82 -0.75 -17.90 14.56
N PHE A 83 0.07 -17.61 13.54
CA PHE A 83 1.51 -17.49 13.68
C PHE A 83 1.91 -16.04 13.93
N GLU A 84 2.84 -15.79 14.86
CA GLU A 84 3.61 -14.54 14.94
C GLU A 84 4.24 -14.27 13.57
N THR A 85 3.53 -13.52 12.73
CA THR A 85 3.86 -13.46 11.32
C THR A 85 4.91 -12.39 11.13
N LYS A 86 6.14 -12.84 10.89
CA LYS A 86 7.24 -12.06 10.31
C LYS A 86 6.67 -11.13 9.24
N PHE A 87 7.18 -9.90 9.13
CA PHE A 87 6.81 -8.89 8.13
C PHE A 87 6.57 -9.44 6.71
N SER A 88 7.28 -10.52 6.35
CA SER A 88 7.12 -11.31 5.13
C SER A 88 5.78 -12.04 4.97
N LEU A 89 4.82 -11.99 5.89
CA LEU A 89 3.47 -12.53 5.67
C LEU A 89 2.40 -11.42 5.66
N LYS A 90 2.75 -10.25 6.20
CA LYS A 90 1.92 -9.04 6.14
C LYS A 90 1.86 -8.41 4.74
N PHE A 91 2.75 -8.78 3.81
CA PHE A 91 2.63 -8.36 2.42
C PHE A 91 1.37 -8.95 1.77
N LEU A 92 1.04 -10.22 2.05
CA LEU A 92 -0.13 -10.90 1.47
C LEU A 92 -1.43 -10.21 1.86
N THR A 93 -1.55 -9.79 3.12
CA THR A 93 -2.75 -9.11 3.62
C THR A 93 -2.85 -7.68 3.10
N ARG A 94 -1.72 -6.97 2.97
CA ARG A 94 -1.65 -5.62 2.41
C ARG A 94 -1.99 -5.56 0.93
N ASP A 95 -1.52 -6.53 0.16
CA ASP A 95 -1.64 -6.56 -1.30
C ASP A 95 -3.01 -7.06 -1.76
N LEU A 96 -3.77 -7.67 -0.86
CA LEU A 96 -5.06 -8.29 -1.13
C LEU A 96 -6.08 -7.28 -1.69
N GLY A 97 -6.01 -6.01 -1.26
CA GLY A 97 -6.96 -4.98 -1.70
C GLY A 97 -6.85 -4.59 -3.16
N PRO A 98 -5.69 -4.11 -3.61
CA PRO A 98 -5.47 -3.80 -5.01
C PRO A 98 -5.70 -5.02 -5.88
N ILE A 99 -5.31 -6.22 -5.44
CA ILE A 99 -5.50 -7.45 -6.20
C ILE A 99 -6.99 -7.77 -6.36
N VAL A 100 -7.78 -7.81 -5.28
CA VAL A 100 -9.22 -8.12 -5.37
C VAL A 100 -9.97 -7.03 -6.14
N PHE A 101 -9.65 -5.76 -5.89
CA PHE A 101 -10.31 -4.65 -6.57
C PHE A 101 -9.99 -4.62 -8.07
N SER A 102 -8.72 -4.79 -8.43
CA SER A 102 -8.30 -4.85 -9.84
C SER A 102 -8.82 -6.10 -10.54
N PHE A 103 -8.97 -7.23 -9.83
CA PHE A 103 -9.61 -8.43 -10.36
C PHE A 103 -11.07 -8.14 -10.75
N ILE A 104 -11.87 -7.55 -9.84
CA ILE A 104 -13.26 -7.18 -10.12
C ILE A 104 -13.34 -6.22 -11.32
N LEU A 105 -12.48 -5.20 -11.35
CA LEU A 105 -12.48 -4.23 -12.44
C LEU A 105 -11.97 -4.82 -13.76
N SER A 106 -11.08 -5.81 -13.73
CA SER A 106 -10.61 -6.48 -14.94
C SER A 106 -11.70 -7.26 -15.65
N LEU A 107 -12.75 -7.70 -14.94
CA LEU A 107 -13.93 -8.32 -15.54
C LEU A 107 -14.71 -7.35 -16.43
N LEU A 108 -14.57 -6.04 -16.20
CA LEU A 108 -15.27 -4.98 -16.94
C LEU A 108 -14.37 -4.22 -17.92
N GLY A 109 -13.13 -3.93 -17.51
CA GLY A 109 -12.18 -3.08 -18.26
C GLY A 109 -10.98 -3.84 -18.85
N GLY A 110 -10.97 -5.17 -18.74
CA GLY A 110 -9.97 -6.05 -19.34
C GLY A 110 -8.76 -6.36 -18.47
N PHE A 111 -8.03 -7.40 -18.88
CA PHE A 111 -6.90 -7.98 -18.14
C PHE A 111 -5.75 -7.00 -17.86
N GLN A 112 -5.60 -5.95 -18.67
CA GLN A 112 -4.57 -4.93 -18.49
C GLN A 112 -4.67 -4.21 -17.13
N ILE A 113 -5.88 -4.07 -16.57
CA ILE A 113 -6.10 -3.48 -15.24
C ILE A 113 -5.46 -4.35 -14.15
N LEU A 114 -5.72 -5.65 -14.19
CA LEU A 114 -5.17 -6.62 -13.24
C LEU A 114 -3.65 -6.67 -13.35
N LEU A 115 -3.12 -6.73 -14.59
CA LEU A 115 -1.68 -6.77 -14.84
C LEU A 115 -0.99 -5.50 -14.33
N ALA A 116 -1.50 -4.31 -14.67
CA ALA A 116 -0.97 -3.04 -14.19
C ALA A 116 -0.94 -2.98 -12.67
N SER A 117 -2.04 -3.43 -12.04
CA SER A 117 -2.19 -3.41 -10.60
C SER A 117 -1.21 -4.35 -9.91
N PHE A 118 -1.01 -5.55 -10.47
CA PHE A 118 -0.06 -6.54 -9.94
C PHE A 118 1.39 -6.04 -10.02
N ILE A 119 1.79 -5.47 -11.16
CA ILE A 119 3.13 -4.92 -11.33
C ILE A 119 3.32 -3.72 -10.39
N GLY A 120 2.32 -2.84 -10.26
CA GLY A 120 2.38 -1.69 -9.35
C GLY A 120 2.60 -2.10 -7.90
N VAL A 121 1.83 -3.09 -7.42
CA VAL A 121 2.01 -3.66 -6.07
C VAL A 121 3.41 -4.24 -5.90
N LEU A 122 3.87 -5.09 -6.83
CA LEU A 122 5.19 -5.71 -6.76
C LEU A 122 6.31 -4.66 -6.67
N VAL A 123 6.25 -3.62 -7.50
CA VAL A 123 7.23 -2.54 -7.47
C VAL A 123 7.18 -1.77 -6.16
N GLY A 124 5.97 -1.52 -5.63
CA GLY A 124 5.76 -0.88 -4.32
C GLY A 124 6.38 -1.68 -3.19
N GLU A 125 6.13 -2.99 -3.16
CA GLU A 125 6.68 -3.94 -2.18
C GLU A 125 8.21 -4.04 -2.26
N ILE A 126 8.78 -4.15 -3.46
CA ILE A 126 10.24 -4.20 -3.65
C ILE A 126 10.87 -2.90 -3.14
N TRP A 127 10.28 -1.75 -3.45
CA TRP A 127 10.77 -0.47 -2.97
C TRP A 127 10.68 -0.39 -1.45
N LEU A 128 9.55 -0.80 -0.87
CA LEU A 128 9.34 -0.83 0.56
C LEU A 128 10.37 -1.73 1.26
N TYR A 129 10.59 -2.93 0.76
CA TYR A 129 11.56 -3.87 1.32
C TYR A 129 12.98 -3.30 1.25
N THR A 130 13.35 -2.69 0.13
CA THR A 130 14.67 -2.06 -0.06
C THR A 130 14.86 -0.90 0.91
N ASN A 131 13.82 -0.10 1.14
CA ASN A 131 13.89 1.04 2.05
C ASN A 131 13.73 0.66 3.52
N LYS A 132 13.09 -0.47 3.85
CA LYS A 132 13.01 -0.98 5.24
C LYS A 132 14.39 -1.15 5.85
N LYS A 133 15.37 -1.59 5.06
CA LYS A 133 16.78 -1.72 5.49
C LYS A 133 17.39 -0.39 5.96
N PHE A 134 16.92 0.74 5.44
CA PHE A 134 17.41 2.08 5.79
C PHE A 134 16.62 2.73 6.95
N TYR A 135 15.42 2.24 7.27
CA TYR A 135 14.51 2.84 8.25
C TYR A 135 13.97 1.82 9.27
N LEU A 136 14.80 0.83 9.65
CA LEU A 136 14.44 -0.31 10.51
C LEU A 136 13.71 0.12 11.80
N ASP A 137 14.25 1.10 12.54
CA ASP A 137 13.65 1.58 13.80
C ASP A 137 12.28 2.25 13.60
N THR A 138 12.08 2.88 12.44
CA THR A 138 10.80 3.52 12.10
C THR A 138 9.77 2.46 11.74
N PHE A 139 10.17 1.42 11.01
CA PHE A 139 9.30 0.29 10.71
C PHE A 139 8.98 -0.57 11.93
N GLN A 140 9.91 -0.72 12.87
CA GLN A 140 9.65 -1.37 14.17
C GLN A 140 8.63 -0.59 14.99
N LYS A 141 8.74 0.75 15.07
CA LYS A 141 7.72 1.58 15.75
C LYS A 141 6.34 1.51 15.06
N ILE A 142 6.30 1.44 13.72
CA ILE A 142 5.05 1.19 12.99
C ILE A 142 4.52 -0.22 13.31
N GLU A 143 5.38 -1.24 13.38
CA GLU A 143 5.00 -2.61 13.74
C GLU A 143 4.46 -2.71 15.17
N GLU A 144 5.12 -2.07 16.15
CA GLU A 144 4.70 -2.03 17.56
C GLU A 144 3.37 -1.28 17.73
N SER A 145 3.21 -0.11 17.11
CA SER A 145 1.92 0.60 17.09
C SER A 145 0.82 -0.16 16.33
N THR A 146 1.18 -1.08 15.43
CA THR A 146 0.26 -1.95 14.72
C THR A 146 -0.17 -3.14 15.58
N SER A 147 0.72 -3.70 16.41
CA SER A 147 0.41 -4.80 17.32
C SER A 147 -0.33 -4.34 18.58
N GLU A 148 0.01 -3.20 19.18
CA GLU A 148 -0.66 -2.72 20.39
C GLU A 148 -2.11 -2.26 20.13
N ASN A 149 -2.41 -1.78 18.92
CA ASN A 149 -3.77 -1.39 18.51
C ASN A 149 -4.60 -2.55 17.91
N SER A 150 -4.18 -3.80 18.14
CA SER A 150 -4.94 -5.02 17.82
C SER A 150 -5.63 -5.67 19.03
N LEU A 151 -5.49 -5.06 20.22
CA LEU A 151 -6.29 -5.38 21.41
C LEU A 151 -7.65 -4.66 21.40
#